data_AF-A0A382P0J3-F1
#
_entry.id   AF-A0A382P0J3-F1
#
_cell.length_a   1.000
_cell.length_b   1.000
_cell.length_c   1.000
_cell.angle_alpha   90.00
_cell.angle_beta   90.00
_cell.angle_gamma   90.00
#
_symmetry.space_group_name_H-M   'P 1'
#
loop_
_entity.id
_entity.type
_entity.pdbx_description
1 polymer ?
#
loop_
_entity_poly.entity_id
_entity_poly.type
_entity_poly.pdbx_seq_one_letter_code
_entity_poly.pdbx_strand_id
1 'polypeptide(L)'
;TNKTADKKIKFVVDDGVGVESELLVLNGGNNRVEVTGTTKLAIGDESETYIGATLSGTQLNLKGAERVLVGGFEGYAGTAVQLKADSVYLTGDVVYIDGDAKTTGLAEFDGAVQVDNTITVGVDDTGHDVTFFGATTGKQMKWVQATDELVMAGDTKLSFHDAAGGENITASGNGFLDIRAGTTVDITATDTVKIEAQNIVIDPGTEMIVDSDFKARGKLTVVDGNDSLIIHGTSAEGITMQNGTSDSDIIFELETGEVMRLEQADGSDEALRVLGENLIRFGDDDVNIQNQSNALTLRNKLDGGDVVFKVDDADDEILRLNGDANGAHLVDISAATEIDGNLTLADTLIFGTTAGQTSR
;
A
#
# COMPACT_ATOMS: atom_id res chain seq x y z
N THR A 1 85.92 45.86 -6.34
CA THR A 1 85.74 45.08 -5.09
C THR A 1 85.97 45.99 -3.91
N ASN A 2 84.97 46.21 -3.05
CA ASN A 2 85.16 46.94 -1.79
C ASN A 2 85.55 45.92 -0.69
N LYS A 3 86.70 46.11 -0.02
CA LYS A 3 87.31 45.13 0.89
C LYS A 3 87.36 45.57 2.36
N THR A 4 86.77 46.71 2.72
CA THR A 4 86.71 47.20 4.11
C THR A 4 85.63 46.49 4.94
N ALA A 5 85.63 46.65 6.27
CA ALA A 5 84.51 46.21 7.13
C ALA A 5 83.25 47.06 6.86
N ASP A 6 82.04 46.50 7.04
CA ASP A 6 80.73 47.16 6.82
C ASP A 6 80.44 47.65 5.39
N LYS A 7 80.93 46.91 4.38
CA LYS A 7 80.85 47.20 2.93
C LYS A 7 79.44 47.65 2.51
N LYS A 8 79.28 48.93 2.20
CA LYS A 8 78.09 49.47 1.54
C LYS A 8 78.47 50.00 0.17
N ILE A 9 77.80 49.50 -0.87
CA ILE A 9 77.79 50.14 -2.19
C ILE A 9 76.37 50.65 -2.38
N LYS A 10 76.24 51.96 -2.58
CA LYS A 10 74.97 52.65 -2.76
C LYS A 10 74.87 53.10 -4.20
N PHE A 11 73.75 52.80 -4.82
CA PHE A 11 73.35 53.42 -6.07
C PHE A 11 72.31 54.48 -5.73
N VAL A 12 72.71 55.73 -5.88
CA VAL A 12 71.85 56.91 -5.69
C VAL A 12 71.29 57.34 -7.03
N VAL A 13 70.06 57.83 -7.03
CA VAL A 13 69.47 58.50 -8.18
C VAL A 13 69.20 59.94 -7.78
N ASP A 14 69.67 60.88 -8.60
CA ASP A 14 69.29 62.29 -8.51
C ASP A 14 67.93 62.46 -9.20
N ASP A 15 66.90 62.73 -8.42
CA ASP A 15 65.54 62.99 -8.90
C ASP A 15 65.34 64.45 -9.35
N GLY A 16 66.41 65.24 -9.41
CA GLY A 16 66.39 66.62 -9.86
C GLY A 16 65.84 67.61 -8.82
N VAL A 17 65.52 67.17 -7.61
CA VAL A 17 65.10 68.03 -6.48
C VAL A 17 66.17 68.19 -5.41
N GLY A 18 67.42 67.76 -5.69
CA GLY A 18 68.60 68.09 -4.88
C GLY A 18 68.80 67.24 -3.63
N VAL A 19 68.09 66.11 -3.50
CA VAL A 19 68.29 65.15 -2.41
C VAL A 19 68.49 63.76 -3.00
N GLU A 20 69.74 63.29 -3.00
CA GLU A 20 70.06 61.93 -3.44
C GLU A 20 69.31 60.90 -2.59
N SER A 21 68.44 60.10 -3.22
CA SER A 21 67.75 59.00 -2.57
C SER A 21 68.45 57.67 -2.85
N GLU A 22 68.72 56.89 -1.81
CA GLU A 22 69.31 55.56 -1.94
C GLU A 22 68.28 54.60 -2.55
N LEU A 23 68.54 54.14 -3.76
CA LEU A 23 67.64 53.23 -4.47
C LEU A 23 67.97 51.76 -4.18
N LEU A 24 69.27 51.42 -4.24
CA LEU A 24 69.79 50.07 -4.04
C LEU A 24 71.02 50.11 -3.14
N VAL A 25 70.99 49.35 -2.05
CA VAL A 25 72.11 49.21 -1.12
C VAL A 25 72.56 47.75 -1.08
N LEU A 26 73.82 47.52 -1.47
CA LEU A 26 74.51 46.26 -1.21
C LEU A 26 75.09 46.34 0.20
N ASN A 27 74.35 45.81 1.18
CA ASN A 27 74.66 45.96 2.60
C ASN A 27 75.41 44.73 3.13
N GLY A 28 76.74 44.82 3.21
CA GLY A 28 77.60 43.77 3.74
C GLY A 28 77.54 43.59 5.26
N GLY A 29 76.80 44.44 5.99
CA GLY A 29 76.62 44.31 7.43
C GLY A 29 75.52 43.33 7.83
N ASN A 30 74.50 43.15 6.97
CA ASN A 30 73.45 42.15 7.14
C ASN A 30 73.34 41.18 5.95
N ASN A 31 74.29 41.29 5.02
CA ASN A 31 74.41 40.50 3.80
C ASN A 31 73.14 40.54 2.92
N ARG A 32 72.45 41.69 2.85
CA ARG A 32 71.25 41.87 2.02
C ARG A 32 71.44 42.89 0.90
N VAL A 33 70.68 42.68 -0.17
CA VAL A 33 70.39 43.69 -1.18
C VAL A 33 69.12 44.39 -0.73
N GLU A 34 69.21 45.67 -0.39
CA GLU A 34 68.09 46.46 0.12
C GLU A 34 67.64 47.43 -0.98
N VAL A 35 66.35 47.38 -1.35
CA VAL A 35 65.71 48.39 -2.20
C VAL A 35 64.95 49.32 -1.28
N THR A 36 65.49 50.52 -1.05
CA THR A 36 65.06 51.43 0.02
C THR A 36 64.19 52.58 -0.47
N GLY A 37 64.09 52.77 -1.79
CA GLY A 37 63.20 53.77 -2.40
C GLY A 37 61.73 53.36 -2.37
N THR A 38 60.83 54.35 -2.40
CA THR A 38 59.38 54.14 -2.55
C THR A 38 58.97 53.71 -3.95
N THR A 39 59.91 53.73 -4.90
CA THR A 39 59.73 53.35 -6.30
C THR A 39 59.89 51.84 -6.51
N LYS A 40 58.84 51.26 -7.09
CA LYS A 40 58.64 49.83 -7.36
C LYS A 40 59.76 49.27 -8.25
N LEU A 41 60.28 48.08 -7.92
CA LEU A 41 61.12 47.30 -8.84
C LEU A 41 60.25 46.86 -10.03
N ALA A 42 60.44 47.47 -11.20
CA ALA A 42 59.86 47.01 -12.46
C ALA A 42 60.92 46.22 -13.22
N ILE A 43 60.65 44.94 -13.48
CA ILE A 43 61.48 44.12 -14.37
C ILE A 43 60.72 44.05 -15.70
N GLY A 44 61.17 44.82 -16.69
CA GLY A 44 60.55 44.92 -18.01
C GLY A 44 61.48 44.35 -19.06
N ASP A 45 61.17 43.16 -19.56
CA ASP A 45 61.74 42.58 -20.77
C ASP A 45 60.65 41.76 -21.47
N GLU A 46 60.61 41.84 -22.81
CA GLU A 46 59.74 41.09 -23.73
C GLU A 46 60.06 39.58 -23.81
N SER A 47 60.96 39.08 -22.98
CA SER A 47 61.32 37.66 -22.91
C SER A 47 61.62 37.20 -21.47
N GLU A 48 60.63 36.54 -20.86
CA GLU A 48 60.71 35.73 -19.63
C GLU A 48 61.42 36.38 -18.42
N THR A 49 60.71 37.25 -17.71
CA THR A 49 61.09 37.74 -16.38
C THR A 49 60.79 36.70 -15.30
N TYR A 50 61.79 36.23 -14.54
CA TYR A 50 61.58 35.37 -13.36
C TYR A 50 62.45 35.78 -12.15
N ILE A 51 61.89 35.67 -10.94
CA ILE A 51 62.63 35.72 -9.67
C ILE A 51 63.05 34.28 -9.33
N GLY A 52 64.27 33.88 -9.72
CA GLY A 52 64.78 32.54 -9.49
C GLY A 52 65.47 32.41 -8.12
N ALA A 53 65.02 31.47 -7.29
CA ALA A 53 65.74 31.06 -6.08
C ALA A 53 66.49 29.74 -6.35
N THR A 54 67.81 29.73 -6.22
CA THR A 54 68.64 28.52 -6.39
C THR A 54 69.03 27.89 -5.05
N LEU A 55 68.96 26.55 -5.00
CA LEU A 55 69.50 25.51 -4.10
C LEU A 55 69.64 25.74 -2.57
N SER A 56 69.30 26.91 -2.04
CA SER A 56 69.13 27.20 -0.62
C SER A 56 67.89 28.07 -0.33
N GLY A 57 67.09 28.42 -1.34
CA GLY A 57 65.87 29.23 -1.23
C GLY A 57 64.65 28.52 -1.79
N THR A 58 63.99 27.70 -0.97
CA THR A 58 62.80 26.91 -1.35
C THR A 58 61.49 27.70 -1.23
N GLN A 59 61.52 28.93 -0.70
CA GLN A 59 60.33 29.75 -0.43
C GLN A 59 60.54 31.20 -0.88
N LEU A 60 59.60 31.72 -1.67
CA LEU A 60 59.47 33.15 -1.95
C LEU A 60 58.53 33.76 -0.91
N ASN A 61 59.08 34.39 0.13
CA ASN A 61 58.29 35.02 1.18
C ASN A 61 57.83 36.42 0.74
N LEU A 62 56.57 36.53 0.32
CA LEU A 62 55.90 37.79 -0.01
C LEU A 62 55.01 38.20 1.17
N LYS A 63 55.42 39.23 1.93
CA LYS A 63 54.61 39.79 3.03
C LYS A 63 54.04 41.13 2.59
N GLY A 64 52.77 41.14 2.20
CA GLY A 64 52.01 42.38 2.06
C GLY A 64 51.54 42.89 3.43
N ALA A 65 51.45 44.21 3.61
CA ALA A 65 50.74 44.78 4.76
C ALA A 65 49.22 44.56 4.67
N GLU A 66 48.71 44.36 3.44
CA GLU A 66 47.27 44.21 3.15
C GLU A 66 46.97 43.03 2.21
N ARG A 67 47.53 43.03 0.98
CA ARG A 67 47.27 41.99 -0.03
C ARG A 67 48.49 41.72 -0.90
N VAL A 68 48.62 40.48 -1.38
CA VAL A 68 49.52 40.10 -2.47
C VAL A 68 48.64 39.76 -3.67
N LEU A 69 48.73 40.55 -4.74
CA LEU A 69 48.00 40.30 -5.99
C LEU A 69 48.92 39.62 -6.99
N VAL A 70 48.50 38.47 -7.50
CA VAL A 70 49.15 37.79 -8.63
C VAL A 70 48.09 37.72 -9.73
N GLY A 71 48.24 38.55 -10.75
CA GLY A 71 47.23 38.75 -11.80
C GLY A 71 47.84 39.47 -13.00
N GLY A 72 47.20 39.36 -14.15
CA GLY A 72 47.55 40.09 -15.35
C GLY A 72 47.18 41.57 -15.24
N PHE A 73 47.89 42.42 -15.98
CA PHE A 73 47.51 43.81 -16.16
C PHE A 73 46.18 43.89 -16.95
N GLU A 74 45.36 44.91 -16.68
CA GLU A 74 44.09 45.13 -17.39
C GLU A 74 44.30 44.98 -18.91
N GLY A 75 43.63 44.00 -19.53
CA GLY A 75 43.63 43.79 -20.98
C GLY A 75 44.33 42.54 -21.52
N TYR A 76 45.03 41.74 -20.70
CA TYR A 76 45.59 40.45 -21.15
C TYR A 76 44.70 39.27 -20.77
N ALA A 77 44.29 38.50 -21.78
CA ALA A 77 43.52 37.27 -21.61
C ALA A 77 44.39 36.17 -20.97
N GLY A 78 43.99 35.71 -19.78
CA GLY A 78 44.54 34.53 -19.12
C GLY A 78 45.79 34.82 -18.28
N THR A 79 45.61 34.96 -16.96
CA THR A 79 46.71 34.76 -16.01
C THR A 79 46.62 33.34 -15.50
N ALA A 80 47.63 32.52 -15.74
CA ALA A 80 47.74 31.20 -15.14
C ALA A 80 48.68 31.27 -13.95
N VAL A 81 48.15 31.10 -12.73
CA VAL A 81 48.97 30.85 -11.55
C VAL A 81 49.13 29.34 -11.42
N GLN A 82 50.27 28.81 -11.83
CA GLN A 82 50.56 27.39 -11.69
C GLN A 82 51.33 27.13 -10.40
N LEU A 83 50.69 26.45 -9.46
CA LEU A 83 51.31 26.01 -8.21
C LEU A 83 51.64 24.51 -8.35
N LYS A 84 52.84 24.19 -8.81
CA LYS A 84 53.31 22.80 -8.99
C LYS A 84 53.76 22.14 -7.67
N ALA A 85 53.24 22.59 -6.53
CA ALA A 85 53.58 22.01 -5.24
C ALA A 85 52.84 20.69 -5.04
N ASP A 86 53.43 19.76 -4.28
CA ASP A 86 52.76 18.53 -3.84
C ASP A 86 51.51 18.83 -3.01
N SER A 87 51.41 20.02 -2.43
CA SER A 87 50.25 20.52 -1.71
C SER A 87 50.16 22.05 -1.78
N VAL A 88 48.94 22.57 -1.88
CA VAL A 88 48.65 24.00 -1.76
C VAL A 88 47.77 24.19 -0.52
N TYR A 89 48.24 24.97 0.45
CA TYR A 89 47.50 25.26 1.68
C TYR A 89 46.91 26.67 1.62
N LEU A 90 45.58 26.78 1.67
CA LEU A 90 44.85 28.04 1.78
C LEU A 90 44.18 28.05 3.16
N THR A 91 44.60 28.95 4.04
CA THR A 91 44.23 28.93 5.47
C THR A 91 43.29 30.07 5.89
N GLY A 92 42.79 30.85 4.92
CA GLY A 92 41.81 31.89 5.19
C GLY A 92 40.42 31.30 5.48
N ASP A 93 39.58 32.06 6.19
CA ASP A 93 38.20 31.66 6.52
C ASP A 93 37.32 31.45 5.27
N VAL A 94 37.64 32.17 4.18
CA VAL A 94 36.89 32.14 2.92
C VAL A 94 37.85 32.05 1.75
N VAL A 95 37.58 31.09 0.86
CA VAL A 95 38.18 31.01 -0.48
C VAL A 95 37.09 31.32 -1.49
N TYR A 96 37.30 32.36 -2.30
CA TYR A 96 36.36 32.74 -3.35
C TYR A 96 36.87 32.29 -4.71
N ILE A 97 36.01 31.62 -5.49
CA ILE A 97 36.25 31.24 -6.88
C ILE A 97 35.17 31.92 -7.72
N ASP A 98 35.58 32.85 -8.57
CA ASP A 98 34.69 33.51 -9.53
C ASP A 98 34.70 32.71 -10.84
N GLY A 99 33.70 31.83 -11.00
CA GLY A 99 33.57 30.92 -12.15
C GLY A 99 33.63 29.45 -11.77
N ASP A 100 33.99 28.61 -12.75
CA ASP A 100 33.92 27.15 -12.60
C ASP A 100 35.13 26.60 -11.83
N ALA A 101 34.84 25.78 -10.81
CA ALA A 101 35.84 24.97 -10.13
C ALA A 101 35.79 23.53 -10.68
N LYS A 102 36.92 23.03 -11.21
CA LYS A 102 37.06 21.64 -11.65
C LYS A 102 38.06 20.90 -10.78
N THR A 103 37.61 19.78 -10.21
CA THR A 103 38.46 18.82 -9.51
C THR A 103 38.60 17.56 -10.36
N THR A 104 39.80 16.99 -10.44
CA THR A 104 40.06 15.74 -11.17
C THR A 104 40.46 14.59 -10.24
N GLY A 105 40.43 14.84 -8.93
CA GLY A 105 40.72 13.87 -7.88
C GLY A 105 39.62 13.89 -6.82
N LEU A 106 39.93 13.31 -5.65
CA LEU A 106 39.00 13.28 -4.52
C LEU A 106 38.77 14.70 -3.97
N ALA A 107 37.50 14.99 -3.66
CA ALA A 107 37.10 16.19 -2.93
C ALA A 107 36.50 15.75 -1.59
N GLU A 108 36.97 16.34 -0.50
CA GLU A 108 36.53 16.08 0.87
C GLU A 108 36.10 17.39 1.52
N PHE A 109 35.00 17.34 2.27
CA PHE A 109 34.43 18.50 2.96
C PHE A 109 34.10 18.09 4.40
N ASP A 110 34.80 18.69 5.37
CA ASP A 110 34.57 18.44 6.80
C ASP A 110 33.31 19.14 7.34
N GLY A 111 32.78 20.12 6.60
CA GLY A 111 31.67 20.98 6.98
C GLY A 111 30.38 20.71 6.21
N ALA A 112 29.36 21.52 6.50
CA ALA A 112 28.12 21.50 5.75
C ALA A 112 28.37 21.88 4.28
N VAL A 113 27.86 21.07 3.36
CA VAL A 113 27.87 21.36 1.93
C VAL A 113 26.46 21.78 1.53
N GLN A 114 26.35 23.00 1.02
CA GLN A 114 25.13 23.52 0.42
C GLN A 114 25.39 23.74 -1.07
N VAL A 115 24.50 23.24 -1.91
CA VAL A 115 24.53 23.44 -3.36
C VAL A 115 23.23 24.12 -3.75
N ASP A 116 23.33 25.39 -4.16
CA ASP A 116 22.18 26.19 -4.60
C ASP A 116 21.79 25.92 -6.06
N ASN A 117 22.23 24.78 -6.60
CA ASN A 117 22.00 24.34 -7.97
C ASN A 117 21.96 22.79 -8.03
N THR A 118 21.88 22.23 -9.24
CA THR A 118 21.75 20.79 -9.47
C THR A 118 23.00 20.01 -9.06
N ILE A 119 22.77 18.84 -8.45
CA ILE A 119 23.78 17.78 -8.30
C ILE A 119 23.50 16.72 -9.36
N THR A 120 24.41 16.56 -10.32
CA THR A 120 24.37 15.48 -11.31
C THR A 120 25.46 14.48 -10.99
N VAL A 121 25.10 13.19 -10.89
CA VAL A 121 26.06 12.12 -10.63
C VAL A 121 26.13 11.19 -11.84
N GLY A 122 27.27 11.22 -12.54
CA GLY A 122 27.50 10.44 -13.76
C GLY A 122 26.74 10.96 -14.98
N VAL A 123 26.86 10.24 -16.09
CA VAL A 123 26.08 10.44 -17.32
C VAL A 123 25.62 9.07 -17.86
N ASP A 124 24.78 9.05 -18.90
CA ASP A 124 24.29 7.80 -19.52
C ASP A 124 25.44 6.82 -19.83
N ASP A 125 25.17 5.53 -19.66
CA ASP A 125 26.12 4.40 -19.79
C ASP A 125 27.34 4.45 -18.84
N THR A 126 27.49 5.52 -18.05
CA THR A 126 28.64 5.81 -17.18
C THR A 126 28.22 6.51 -15.88
N GLY A 127 27.11 6.06 -15.29
CA GLY A 127 26.66 6.45 -13.95
C GLY A 127 27.69 6.16 -12.85
N HIS A 128 27.30 6.36 -11.59
CA HIS A 128 28.10 5.97 -10.42
C HIS A 128 27.23 5.45 -9.27
N ASP A 129 27.84 4.64 -8.40
CA ASP A 129 27.27 4.31 -7.11
C ASP A 129 27.21 5.55 -6.21
N VAL A 130 26.05 5.80 -5.60
CA VAL A 130 25.87 6.88 -4.61
C VAL A 130 25.51 6.25 -3.28
N THR A 131 26.23 6.59 -2.22
CA THR A 131 26.00 6.02 -0.88
C THR A 131 25.79 7.13 0.14
N PHE A 132 24.61 7.14 0.76
CA PHE A 132 24.31 7.96 1.92
C PHE A 132 24.48 7.12 3.18
N PHE A 133 25.58 7.33 3.90
CA PHE A 133 25.87 6.62 5.14
C PHE A 133 25.07 7.19 6.31
N GLY A 134 24.44 6.31 7.09
CA GLY A 134 24.07 6.61 8.46
C GLY A 134 25.29 6.50 9.39
N ALA A 135 25.13 6.95 10.63
CA ALA A 135 26.18 6.83 11.65
C ALA A 135 26.50 5.37 12.05
N THR A 136 25.60 4.43 11.77
CA THR A 136 25.75 3.01 12.09
C THR A 136 26.32 2.24 10.91
N THR A 137 27.37 1.44 11.13
CA THR A 137 28.00 0.61 10.10
C THR A 137 26.97 -0.24 9.35
N GLY A 138 27.00 -0.16 8.02
CA GLY A 138 26.12 -0.96 7.14
C GLY A 138 24.71 -0.39 6.93
N LYS A 139 24.34 0.74 7.55
CA LYS A 139 23.07 1.44 7.29
C LYS A 139 23.30 2.53 6.25
N GLN A 140 22.71 2.37 5.08
CA GLN A 140 22.87 3.31 3.98
C GLN A 140 21.72 3.25 2.99
N MET A 141 21.43 4.38 2.35
CA MET A 141 20.70 4.43 1.09
C MET A 141 21.72 4.43 -0.04
N LYS A 142 21.67 3.44 -0.92
CA LYS A 142 22.62 3.28 -2.02
C LYS A 142 21.91 3.22 -3.36
N TRP A 143 22.30 4.07 -4.30
CA TRP A 143 22.05 3.79 -5.72
C TRP A 143 23.13 2.83 -6.22
N VAL A 144 22.72 1.66 -6.70
CA VAL A 144 23.60 0.65 -7.29
C VAL A 144 23.46 0.71 -8.79
N GLN A 145 24.44 1.33 -9.44
CA GLN A 145 24.37 1.58 -10.87
C GLN A 145 24.38 0.29 -11.70
N ALA A 146 25.11 -0.73 -11.24
CA ALA A 146 25.26 -1.97 -12.01
C ALA A 146 23.95 -2.76 -12.21
N THR A 147 22.96 -2.53 -11.35
CA THR A 147 21.65 -3.20 -11.39
C THR A 147 20.48 -2.23 -11.57
N ASP A 148 20.76 -0.92 -11.71
CA ASP A 148 19.75 0.14 -11.76
C ASP A 148 18.78 0.12 -10.56
N GLU A 149 19.29 -0.16 -9.36
CA GLU A 149 18.48 -0.34 -8.15
C GLU A 149 18.78 0.71 -7.07
N LEU A 150 17.70 1.26 -6.50
CA LEU A 150 17.77 1.98 -5.23
C LEU A 150 17.70 0.98 -4.08
N VAL A 151 18.84 0.75 -3.46
CA VAL A 151 19.03 -0.20 -2.37
C VAL A 151 19.02 0.53 -1.03
N MET A 152 17.99 0.28 -0.23
CA MET A 152 18.03 0.60 1.20
C MET A 152 18.72 -0.57 1.92
N ALA A 153 20.02 -0.45 2.17
CA ALA A 153 20.84 -1.57 2.65
C ALA A 153 20.62 -1.85 4.15
N GLY A 154 20.72 -3.12 4.55
CA GLY A 154 20.46 -3.53 5.92
C GLY A 154 18.97 -3.47 6.27
N ASP A 155 18.62 -2.81 7.37
CA ASP A 155 17.22 -2.55 7.81
C ASP A 155 16.86 -1.06 7.64
N THR A 156 17.54 -0.36 6.72
CA THR A 156 17.26 1.03 6.41
C THR A 156 15.79 1.16 6.02
N LYS A 157 15.04 2.01 6.73
CA LYS A 157 13.60 2.20 6.55
C LYS A 157 13.31 3.33 5.56
N LEU A 158 12.34 3.13 4.66
CA LEU A 158 11.65 4.24 3.99
C LEU A 158 10.57 4.76 4.94
N SER A 159 10.85 5.84 5.66
CA SER A 159 9.91 6.46 6.60
C SER A 159 9.16 7.62 5.95
N PHE A 160 7.84 7.48 5.77
CA PHE A 160 6.94 8.59 5.46
C PHE A 160 6.46 9.17 6.79
N HIS A 161 7.25 10.07 7.38
CA HIS A 161 6.94 10.58 8.70
C HIS A 161 5.69 11.46 8.68
N ASP A 162 4.59 11.00 9.30
CA ASP A 162 3.80 11.84 10.19
C ASP A 162 4.36 11.67 11.62
N ALA A 163 4.65 12.77 12.29
CA ALA A 163 5.35 12.79 13.57
C ALA A 163 4.57 12.17 14.75
N ALA A 164 3.29 11.84 14.54
CA ALA A 164 2.43 11.19 15.51
C ALA A 164 1.64 9.98 14.94
N GLY A 165 1.92 9.56 13.69
CA GLY A 165 1.10 8.60 12.93
C GLY A 165 1.65 7.15 12.88
N GLY A 166 0.82 6.22 12.40
CA GLY A 166 1.10 4.77 12.30
C GLY A 166 1.38 4.27 10.87
N GLU A 167 1.46 5.18 9.90
CA GLU A 167 1.58 4.91 8.47
C GLU A 167 2.99 4.44 8.10
N ASN A 168 3.11 3.31 7.39
CA ASN A 168 4.40 2.82 6.89
C ASN A 168 4.22 1.68 5.88
N ILE A 169 5.25 1.48 5.06
CA ILE A 169 5.44 0.25 4.29
C ILE A 169 6.68 -0.42 4.87
N THR A 170 6.48 -1.56 5.54
CA THR A 170 7.57 -2.28 6.21
C THR A 170 7.53 -3.75 5.87
N ALA A 171 8.62 -4.28 5.32
CA ALA A 171 8.85 -5.72 5.39
C ALA A 171 9.25 -6.09 6.83
N SER A 172 8.54 -7.02 7.46
CA SER A 172 8.80 -7.52 8.80
C SER A 172 9.51 -8.88 8.78
N GLY A 173 10.29 -9.18 9.84
CA GLY A 173 11.18 -10.35 9.88
C GLY A 173 10.48 -11.72 9.93
N ASN A 174 9.16 -11.74 10.08
CA ASN A 174 8.31 -12.93 9.95
C ASN A 174 7.84 -13.17 8.50
N GLY A 175 8.35 -12.42 7.52
CA GLY A 175 8.09 -12.60 6.10
C GLY A 175 6.86 -11.86 5.57
N PHE A 176 6.27 -10.97 6.37
CA PHE A 176 5.14 -10.14 5.93
C PHE A 176 5.62 -8.82 5.35
N LEU A 177 4.95 -8.35 4.30
CA LEU A 177 5.00 -6.96 3.89
C LEU A 177 3.79 -6.27 4.50
N ASP A 178 4.03 -5.46 5.52
CA ASP A 178 3.00 -4.65 6.15
C ASP A 178 2.84 -3.35 5.39
N ILE A 179 1.59 -3.05 5.03
CA ILE A 179 1.18 -1.77 4.48
C ILE A 179 0.19 -1.18 5.48
N ARG A 180 0.67 -0.23 6.28
CA ARG A 180 -0.12 0.42 7.33
C ARG A 180 -0.54 1.80 6.86
N ALA A 181 -1.84 2.06 6.94
CA ALA A 181 -2.44 3.37 6.75
C ALA A 181 -3.27 3.70 8.00
N GLY A 182 -3.28 4.95 8.47
CA GLY A 182 -4.11 5.36 9.61
C GLY A 182 -5.60 5.42 9.28
N THR A 183 -5.97 5.42 8.00
CA THR A 183 -7.37 5.46 7.56
C THR A 183 -7.69 4.36 6.55
N THR A 184 -7.06 4.38 5.38
CA THR A 184 -7.42 3.50 4.26
C THR A 184 -6.18 3.10 3.46
N VAL A 185 -6.09 1.81 3.13
CA VAL A 185 -5.25 1.34 2.03
C VAL A 185 -6.14 1.32 0.79
N ASP A 186 -5.98 2.29 -0.09
CA ASP A 186 -6.68 2.34 -1.38
C ASP A 186 -5.90 1.52 -2.42
N ILE A 187 -6.54 0.50 -2.99
CA ILE A 187 -5.96 -0.37 -4.03
C ILE A 187 -6.84 -0.26 -5.27
N THR A 188 -6.46 0.65 -6.17
CA THR A 188 -7.15 0.85 -7.44
C THR A 188 -6.39 0.17 -8.58
N ALA A 189 -7.08 -0.68 -9.34
CA ALA A 189 -6.57 -1.26 -10.59
C ALA A 189 -7.60 -1.05 -11.72
N THR A 190 -7.14 -0.88 -12.96
CA THR A 190 -8.02 -0.63 -14.11
C THR A 190 -8.76 -1.86 -14.61
N ASP A 191 -8.24 -3.05 -14.29
CA ASP A 191 -8.80 -4.33 -14.71
C ASP A 191 -9.04 -5.23 -13.50
N THR A 192 -7.96 -5.66 -12.84
CA THR A 192 -8.06 -6.65 -11.76
C THR A 192 -7.07 -6.38 -10.64
N VAL A 193 -7.52 -6.48 -9.39
CA VAL A 193 -6.66 -6.73 -8.22
C VAL A 193 -6.65 -8.24 -7.98
N LYS A 194 -5.58 -8.92 -8.39
CA LYS A 194 -5.45 -10.37 -8.26
C LYS A 194 -4.68 -10.70 -6.98
N ILE A 195 -5.29 -11.47 -6.07
CA ILE A 195 -4.64 -11.97 -4.85
C ILE A 195 -4.42 -13.47 -5.01
N GLU A 196 -3.17 -13.90 -5.20
CA GLU A 196 -2.80 -15.31 -5.31
C GLU A 196 -2.07 -15.75 -4.06
N ALA A 197 -2.78 -16.46 -3.18
CA ALA A 197 -2.22 -17.04 -1.97
C ALA A 197 -2.86 -18.39 -1.67
N GLN A 198 -2.18 -19.22 -0.87
CA GLN A 198 -2.77 -20.46 -0.36
C GLN A 198 -3.92 -20.19 0.61
N ASN A 199 -3.84 -19.08 1.34
CA ASN A 199 -4.86 -18.63 2.29
C ASN A 199 -4.97 -17.10 2.20
N ILE A 200 -6.20 -16.60 2.15
CA ILE A 200 -6.51 -15.17 2.20
C ILE A 200 -7.36 -14.98 3.45
N VAL A 201 -6.86 -14.21 4.41
CA VAL A 201 -7.56 -13.89 5.65
C VAL A 201 -7.97 -12.43 5.59
N ILE A 202 -9.26 -12.17 5.77
CA ILE A 202 -9.83 -10.83 5.89
C ILE A 202 -10.50 -10.79 7.25
N ASP A 203 -9.92 -10.03 8.18
CA ASP A 203 -10.40 -9.86 9.55
C ASP A 203 -10.71 -8.38 9.78
N PRO A 204 -11.89 -7.89 9.33
CA PRO A 204 -12.16 -6.47 9.26
C PRO A 204 -12.47 -5.81 10.61
N GLY A 205 -12.52 -6.55 11.72
CA GLY A 205 -12.89 -6.05 13.05
C GLY A 205 -14.35 -5.60 13.19
N THR A 206 -14.96 -5.06 12.13
CA THR A 206 -16.36 -4.63 12.06
C THR A 206 -17.11 -5.29 10.91
N GLU A 207 -16.73 -5.02 9.66
CA GLU A 207 -17.53 -5.42 8.49
C GLU A 207 -16.69 -5.62 7.23
N MET A 208 -17.04 -6.64 6.44
CA MET A 208 -16.59 -6.81 5.07
C MET A 208 -17.74 -6.47 4.12
N ILE A 209 -17.54 -5.48 3.24
CA ILE A 209 -18.55 -5.05 2.26
C ILE A 209 -18.12 -5.52 0.87
N VAL A 210 -19.04 -6.12 0.12
CA VAL A 210 -18.91 -6.40 -1.32
C VAL A 210 -20.02 -5.65 -2.04
N ASP A 211 -19.69 -4.55 -2.72
CA ASP A 211 -20.65 -3.65 -3.38
C ASP A 211 -21.03 -4.12 -4.81
N SER A 212 -21.26 -5.44 -4.97
CA SER A 212 -21.74 -6.09 -6.20
C SER A 212 -21.91 -7.60 -5.92
N ASP A 213 -21.51 -8.45 -6.85
CA ASP A 213 -21.63 -9.90 -6.76
C ASP A 213 -20.47 -10.55 -5.99
N PHE A 214 -20.80 -11.44 -5.05
CA PHE A 214 -19.83 -12.36 -4.44
C PHE A 214 -19.97 -13.76 -5.04
N LYS A 215 -18.89 -14.29 -5.62
CA LYS A 215 -18.86 -15.61 -6.25
C LYS A 215 -17.78 -16.51 -5.64
N ALA A 216 -18.22 -17.55 -4.93
CA ALA A 216 -17.36 -18.63 -4.47
C ALA A 216 -17.46 -19.84 -5.40
N ARG A 217 -16.32 -20.43 -5.79
CA ARG A 217 -16.30 -21.69 -6.57
C ARG A 217 -16.35 -22.94 -5.68
N GLY A 218 -15.90 -22.83 -4.44
CA GLY A 218 -15.88 -23.90 -3.45
C GLY A 218 -17.02 -23.80 -2.44
N LYS A 219 -16.91 -24.56 -1.35
CA LYS A 219 -17.85 -24.48 -0.23
C LYS A 219 -17.79 -23.09 0.42
N LEU A 220 -18.93 -22.41 0.52
CA LEU A 220 -19.11 -21.24 1.38
C LEU A 220 -19.61 -21.73 2.74
N THR A 221 -18.91 -21.38 3.81
CA THR A 221 -19.36 -21.63 5.19
C THR A 221 -19.48 -20.27 5.86
N VAL A 222 -20.66 -19.96 6.38
CA VAL A 222 -20.90 -18.78 7.21
C VAL A 222 -20.99 -19.30 8.64
N VAL A 223 -20.00 -18.99 9.45
CA VAL A 223 -20.03 -19.30 10.89
C VAL A 223 -20.42 -18.01 11.57
N ASP A 224 -21.61 -18.00 12.15
CA ASP A 224 -22.04 -16.87 12.95
C ASP A 224 -21.83 -17.19 14.44
N GLY A 225 -21.27 -16.21 15.17
CA GLY A 225 -20.97 -16.30 16.59
C GLY A 225 -22.18 -16.21 17.53
N ASN A 226 -23.42 -16.09 17.00
CA ASN A 226 -24.76 -16.28 17.60
C ASN A 226 -25.82 -15.37 16.94
N ASP A 227 -25.39 -14.44 16.09
CA ASP A 227 -26.18 -13.60 15.21
C ASP A 227 -26.74 -14.42 14.02
N SER A 228 -27.85 -13.99 13.47
CA SER A 228 -28.55 -14.75 12.44
C SER A 228 -27.88 -14.56 11.07
N LEU A 229 -27.97 -15.55 10.18
CA LEU A 229 -27.81 -15.28 8.75
C LEU A 229 -29.02 -14.47 8.27
N ILE A 230 -28.83 -13.17 8.10
CA ILE A 230 -29.86 -12.27 7.56
C ILE A 230 -29.64 -12.14 6.05
N ILE A 231 -30.63 -12.57 5.27
CA ILE A 231 -30.68 -12.31 3.83
C ILE A 231 -31.83 -11.33 3.60
N HIS A 232 -31.51 -10.13 3.10
CA HIS A 232 -32.50 -9.10 2.81
C HIS A 232 -32.32 -8.58 1.38
N GLY A 233 -33.42 -8.40 0.66
CA GLY A 233 -33.46 -7.71 -0.63
C GLY A 233 -34.25 -6.42 -0.48
N THR A 234 -33.72 -5.30 -0.96
CA THR A 234 -34.45 -4.03 -1.03
C THR A 234 -35.22 -3.87 -2.33
N SER A 235 -35.04 -4.80 -3.29
CA SER A 235 -35.75 -4.80 -4.57
C SER A 235 -37.15 -5.38 -4.43
N ALA A 236 -38.05 -4.97 -5.33
CA ALA A 236 -39.40 -5.54 -5.42
C ALA A 236 -39.39 -7.01 -5.91
N GLU A 237 -38.27 -7.48 -6.47
CA GLU A 237 -38.10 -8.85 -6.98
C GLU A 237 -37.77 -9.86 -5.87
N GLY A 238 -37.52 -9.37 -4.64
CA GLY A 238 -37.28 -10.20 -3.47
C GLY A 238 -35.91 -10.87 -3.48
N ILE A 239 -35.80 -12.00 -2.78
CA ILE A 239 -34.58 -12.79 -2.62
C ILE A 239 -34.81 -14.14 -3.30
N THR A 240 -33.84 -14.59 -4.09
CA THR A 240 -33.86 -15.94 -4.68
C THR A 240 -32.81 -16.81 -4.01
N MET A 241 -33.23 -17.89 -3.36
CA MET A 241 -32.37 -18.98 -2.91
C MET A 241 -32.70 -20.18 -3.78
N GLN A 242 -31.79 -20.55 -4.68
CA GLN A 242 -32.01 -21.65 -5.62
C GLN A 242 -30.77 -22.53 -5.76
N ASN A 243 -31.00 -23.82 -5.98
CA ASN A 243 -29.98 -24.69 -6.52
C ASN A 243 -30.07 -24.69 -8.05
N GLY A 244 -29.05 -24.18 -8.72
CA GLY A 244 -29.03 -24.03 -10.18
C GLY A 244 -28.40 -25.20 -10.93
N THR A 245 -27.91 -26.24 -10.24
CA THR A 245 -27.32 -27.44 -10.86
C THR A 245 -28.31 -28.61 -10.82
N SER A 246 -28.32 -29.43 -11.86
CA SER A 246 -29.09 -30.68 -11.85
C SER A 246 -28.66 -31.57 -10.68
N ASP A 247 -29.63 -32.19 -10.00
CA ASP A 247 -29.39 -33.14 -8.90
C ASP A 247 -28.72 -32.51 -7.66
N SER A 248 -29.15 -31.33 -7.26
CA SER A 248 -28.63 -30.68 -6.06
C SER A 248 -29.74 -29.98 -5.28
N ASP A 249 -29.75 -30.17 -3.97
CA ASP A 249 -30.82 -29.68 -3.08
C ASP A 249 -30.42 -28.37 -2.39
N ILE A 250 -31.42 -27.66 -1.84
CA ILE A 250 -31.20 -26.71 -0.74
C ILE A 250 -31.62 -27.44 0.53
N ILE A 251 -30.65 -27.75 1.39
CA ILE A 251 -30.89 -28.52 2.61
C ILE A 251 -30.72 -27.59 3.81
N PHE A 252 -31.71 -27.59 4.70
CA PHE A 252 -31.66 -26.93 6.00
C PHE A 252 -31.50 -28.00 7.08
N GLU A 253 -30.26 -28.26 7.50
CA GLU A 253 -29.94 -29.21 8.56
C GLU A 253 -29.83 -28.49 9.90
N LEU A 254 -30.34 -29.10 10.98
CA LEU A 254 -30.27 -28.56 12.33
C LEU A 254 -29.83 -29.62 13.32
N GLU A 255 -29.04 -29.20 14.30
CA GLU A 255 -28.71 -30.04 15.46
C GLU A 255 -29.90 -30.15 16.43
N THR A 256 -30.77 -29.14 16.49
CA THR A 256 -31.96 -29.12 17.37
C THR A 256 -33.17 -28.43 16.73
N GLY A 257 -34.07 -29.22 16.15
CA GLY A 257 -35.53 -29.08 16.30
C GLY A 257 -36.34 -28.12 15.42
N GLU A 258 -35.84 -26.99 14.92
CA GLU A 258 -36.70 -25.98 14.26
C GLU A 258 -36.19 -25.43 12.92
N VAL A 259 -36.63 -26.04 11.82
CA VAL A 259 -36.19 -25.75 10.43
C VAL A 259 -36.67 -24.39 9.92
N MET A 260 -37.82 -23.92 10.41
CA MET A 260 -38.42 -22.66 9.99
C MET A 260 -39.21 -22.07 11.14
N ARG A 261 -38.80 -20.88 11.60
CA ARG A 261 -39.59 -20.05 12.50
C ARG A 261 -40.15 -18.87 11.71
N LEU A 262 -41.43 -18.59 11.90
CA LEU A 262 -42.07 -17.36 11.48
C LEU A 262 -42.30 -16.60 12.80
N GLU A 263 -41.55 -15.53 13.08
CA GLU A 263 -41.59 -14.82 14.37
C GLU A 263 -42.00 -13.34 14.23
N GLN A 264 -43.11 -12.99 14.90
CA GLN A 264 -43.82 -11.73 14.69
C GLN A 264 -43.23 -10.63 15.55
N ALA A 265 -42.83 -9.56 14.90
CA ALA A 265 -42.99 -8.24 15.46
C ALA A 265 -44.14 -7.55 14.71
N ASP A 266 -45.24 -7.27 15.41
CA ASP A 266 -46.21 -6.18 15.14
C ASP A 266 -47.46 -6.34 14.23
N GLY A 267 -47.85 -7.55 13.81
CA GLY A 267 -49.29 -7.81 13.53
C GLY A 267 -49.78 -7.67 12.08
N SER A 268 -49.09 -8.32 11.14
CA SER A 268 -49.74 -8.87 9.95
C SER A 268 -49.22 -10.30 9.70
N ASP A 269 -50.10 -11.19 9.25
CA ASP A 269 -50.02 -12.63 9.51
C ASP A 269 -48.73 -13.35 9.08
N GLU A 270 -48.22 -14.14 10.01
CA GLU A 270 -47.00 -14.95 9.91
C GLU A 270 -47.31 -16.37 9.44
N ALA A 271 -47.31 -16.55 8.13
CA ALA A 271 -47.45 -17.86 7.53
C ALA A 271 -46.41 -18.03 6.43
N LEU A 272 -46.02 -19.29 6.18
CA LEU A 272 -45.44 -19.66 4.90
C LEU A 272 -46.47 -19.31 3.82
N ARG A 273 -46.31 -18.14 3.20
CA ARG A 273 -47.25 -17.63 2.21
C ARG A 273 -46.89 -18.18 0.84
N VAL A 274 -47.73 -19.09 0.37
CA VAL A 274 -47.64 -19.65 -0.97
C VAL A 274 -48.53 -18.82 -1.90
N LEU A 275 -47.93 -17.97 -2.73
CA LEU A 275 -48.65 -17.16 -3.72
C LEU A 275 -48.97 -17.96 -4.98
N GLY A 276 -50.07 -17.65 -5.66
CA GLY A 276 -50.47 -18.34 -6.90
C GLY A 276 -50.86 -19.81 -6.69
N GLU A 277 -50.79 -20.61 -7.75
CA GLU A 277 -51.05 -22.07 -7.71
C GLU A 277 -49.82 -22.88 -7.25
N ASN A 278 -48.92 -22.25 -6.49
CA ASN A 278 -47.73 -22.92 -5.98
C ASN A 278 -48.11 -23.94 -4.88
N LEU A 279 -47.30 -24.99 -4.73
CA LEU A 279 -47.55 -26.11 -3.83
C LEU A 279 -46.48 -26.20 -2.75
N ILE A 280 -46.88 -26.59 -1.54
CA ILE A 280 -45.99 -27.22 -0.56
C ILE A 280 -46.05 -28.71 -0.85
N ARG A 281 -44.94 -29.27 -1.32
CA ARG A 281 -44.82 -30.69 -1.70
C ARG A 281 -44.12 -31.46 -0.60
N PHE A 282 -44.56 -32.69 -0.36
CA PHE A 282 -43.95 -33.61 0.59
C PHE A 282 -43.46 -34.84 -0.16
N GLY A 283 -42.27 -34.76 -0.76
CA GLY A 283 -41.72 -35.83 -1.60
C GLY A 283 -41.91 -35.57 -3.09
N ASP A 284 -42.55 -36.51 -3.80
CA ASP A 284 -42.87 -36.39 -5.22
C ASP A 284 -44.10 -35.49 -5.48
N ASP A 285 -44.54 -35.39 -6.74
CA ASP A 285 -45.66 -34.52 -7.14
C ASP A 285 -47.04 -35.03 -6.65
N ASP A 286 -47.12 -36.23 -6.06
CA ASP A 286 -48.37 -36.88 -5.75
C ASP A 286 -48.96 -36.44 -4.40
N VAL A 287 -48.13 -35.99 -3.45
CA VAL A 287 -48.57 -35.52 -2.12
C VAL A 287 -48.27 -34.04 -1.91
N ASN A 288 -49.33 -33.22 -1.77
CA ASN A 288 -49.19 -31.76 -1.70
C ASN A 288 -50.29 -31.02 -0.94
N ILE A 289 -49.94 -29.82 -0.49
CA ILE A 289 -50.84 -28.79 0.01
C ILE A 289 -50.71 -27.56 -0.90
N GLN A 290 -51.82 -27.07 -1.43
CA GLN A 290 -51.83 -25.86 -2.26
C GLN A 290 -53.14 -25.08 -2.11
N ASN A 291 -53.10 -23.81 -2.47
CA ASN A 291 -54.29 -23.00 -2.71
C ASN A 291 -54.66 -23.10 -4.20
N GLN A 292 -55.69 -23.90 -4.51
CA GLN A 292 -56.19 -24.06 -5.87
C GLN A 292 -57.47 -23.25 -6.04
N SER A 293 -57.43 -22.19 -6.86
CA SER A 293 -58.60 -21.35 -7.15
C SER A 293 -59.36 -20.85 -5.90
N ASN A 294 -58.62 -20.42 -4.87
CA ASN A 294 -59.14 -19.97 -3.57
C ASN A 294 -59.67 -21.09 -2.65
N ALA A 295 -59.40 -22.37 -2.95
CA ALA A 295 -59.66 -23.48 -2.05
C ALA A 295 -58.35 -24.11 -1.56
N LEU A 296 -58.24 -24.36 -0.25
CA LEU A 296 -57.17 -25.19 0.30
C LEU A 296 -57.40 -26.63 -0.17
N THR A 297 -56.45 -27.19 -0.90
CA THR A 297 -56.48 -28.58 -1.33
C THR A 297 -55.38 -29.35 -0.63
N LEU A 298 -55.77 -30.47 -0.02
CA LEU A 298 -54.90 -31.51 0.53
C LEU A 298 -55.02 -32.69 -0.41
N ARG A 299 -53.94 -33.12 -1.05
CA ARG A 299 -54.00 -34.15 -2.09
C ARG A 299 -52.96 -35.23 -1.88
N ASN A 300 -53.40 -36.47 -2.13
CA ASN A 300 -52.57 -37.66 -2.26
C ASN A 300 -53.00 -38.39 -3.54
N LYS A 301 -52.14 -38.43 -4.56
CA LYS A 301 -52.39 -39.11 -5.85
C LYS A 301 -51.72 -40.47 -5.96
N LEU A 302 -51.02 -40.91 -4.91
CA LEU A 302 -50.44 -42.25 -4.89
C LEU A 302 -51.58 -43.27 -5.05
N ASP A 303 -51.39 -44.28 -5.90
CA ASP A 303 -52.37 -45.36 -6.04
C ASP A 303 -52.58 -46.04 -4.68
N GLY A 304 -53.81 -46.05 -4.16
CA GLY A 304 -54.08 -46.55 -2.80
C GLY A 304 -53.80 -45.54 -1.68
N GLY A 305 -53.42 -44.31 -2.01
CA GLY A 305 -53.02 -43.28 -1.05
C GLY A 305 -54.21 -42.56 -0.43
N ASP A 306 -54.29 -42.54 0.89
CA ASP A 306 -55.40 -41.94 1.60
C ASP A 306 -55.07 -40.52 2.08
N VAL A 307 -56.14 -39.75 2.34
CA VAL A 307 -56.07 -38.51 3.14
C VAL A 307 -56.80 -38.78 4.45
N VAL A 308 -56.07 -38.73 5.57
CA VAL A 308 -56.56 -39.13 6.89
C VAL A 308 -56.50 -37.94 7.86
N PHE A 309 -57.56 -37.73 8.62
CA PHE A 309 -57.64 -36.74 9.70
C PHE A 309 -57.76 -37.48 11.05
N LYS A 310 -56.78 -37.33 11.94
CA LYS A 310 -56.68 -38.00 13.26
C LYS A 310 -56.76 -36.98 14.40
N VAL A 311 -57.20 -37.41 15.59
CA VAL A 311 -57.31 -36.54 16.80
C VAL A 311 -56.19 -36.76 17.81
N ASP A 312 -55.62 -37.97 17.83
CA ASP A 312 -54.54 -38.34 18.77
C ASP A 312 -53.63 -39.39 18.12
N ASP A 313 -52.47 -39.63 18.71
CA ASP A 313 -51.46 -40.61 18.28
C ASP A 313 -51.97 -42.06 18.41
N ALA A 314 -53.04 -42.26 19.19
CA ALA A 314 -53.66 -43.56 19.43
C ALA A 314 -54.80 -43.84 18.44
N ASP A 315 -54.47 -44.19 17.19
CA ASP A 315 -55.32 -44.86 16.19
C ASP A 315 -56.74 -44.30 15.87
N ASP A 316 -57.21 -43.24 16.51
CA ASP A 316 -58.55 -42.68 16.35
C ASP A 316 -58.61 -41.74 15.11
N GLU A 317 -59.06 -42.32 14.00
CA GLU A 317 -59.34 -41.64 12.73
C GLU A 317 -60.75 -41.01 12.76
N ILE A 318 -60.88 -39.71 12.46
CA ILE A 318 -62.22 -39.08 12.31
C ILE A 318 -62.74 -39.30 10.89
N LEU A 319 -61.88 -39.04 9.91
CA LEU A 319 -62.26 -38.96 8.51
C LEU A 319 -61.13 -39.50 7.67
N ARG A 320 -61.43 -40.54 6.90
CA ARG A 320 -60.53 -41.10 5.90
C ARG A 320 -61.18 -40.99 4.54
N LEU A 321 -60.49 -40.31 3.62
CA LEU A 321 -60.84 -40.28 2.21
C LEU A 321 -59.97 -41.33 1.51
N ASN A 322 -60.55 -42.49 1.22
CA ASN A 322 -59.79 -43.60 0.65
C ASN A 322 -59.42 -43.31 -0.80
N GLY A 323 -58.16 -43.55 -1.17
CA GLY A 323 -57.69 -43.48 -2.55
C GLY A 323 -57.83 -44.83 -3.24
N ASP A 324 -59.02 -45.25 -3.68
CA ASP A 324 -59.12 -46.51 -4.44
C ASP A 324 -58.47 -46.36 -5.83
N ALA A 325 -57.94 -47.47 -6.38
CA ALA A 325 -57.25 -47.48 -7.68
C ALA A 325 -58.18 -47.19 -8.90
N ASN A 326 -59.49 -47.02 -8.68
CA ASN A 326 -60.50 -46.80 -9.71
C ASN A 326 -61.18 -45.41 -9.58
N GLY A 327 -60.71 -44.54 -8.67
CA GLY A 327 -61.21 -43.18 -8.46
C GLY A 327 -62.48 -43.05 -7.61
N ALA A 328 -62.96 -44.11 -6.96
CA ALA A 328 -64.10 -44.04 -6.04
C ALA A 328 -63.61 -43.77 -4.61
N HIS A 329 -63.71 -42.52 -4.17
CA HIS A 329 -63.36 -42.15 -2.80
C HIS A 329 -64.48 -42.53 -1.84
N LEU A 330 -64.29 -43.61 -1.08
CA LEU A 330 -65.14 -43.90 0.08
C LEU A 330 -64.76 -42.97 1.23
N VAL A 331 -65.77 -42.34 1.81
CA VAL A 331 -65.64 -41.55 3.04
C VAL A 331 -65.97 -42.48 4.21
N ASP A 332 -64.97 -42.89 4.97
CA ASP A 332 -65.16 -43.68 6.19
C ASP A 332 -65.06 -42.76 7.42
N ILE A 333 -66.04 -42.85 8.32
CA ILE A 333 -66.16 -42.06 9.55
C ILE A 333 -66.21 -43.05 10.71
N SER A 334 -65.06 -43.31 11.33
CA SER A 334 -64.89 -44.38 12.32
C SER A 334 -65.09 -43.94 13.77
N ALA A 335 -64.90 -42.65 14.10
CA ALA A 335 -64.93 -42.16 15.49
C ALA A 335 -66.28 -41.54 15.95
N ALA A 336 -67.28 -41.38 15.09
CA ALA A 336 -68.55 -40.79 15.51
C ALA A 336 -69.47 -41.84 16.15
N THR A 337 -69.53 -41.87 17.49
CA THR A 337 -70.53 -42.67 18.23
C THR A 337 -71.98 -42.24 17.94
N GLU A 338 -72.20 -41.02 17.47
CA GLU A 338 -73.49 -40.45 17.08
C GLU A 338 -73.26 -39.25 16.14
N ILE A 339 -74.00 -39.15 15.03
CA ILE A 339 -74.07 -37.91 14.23
C ILE A 339 -75.19 -37.07 14.86
N ASP A 340 -74.85 -36.20 15.81
CA ASP A 340 -75.81 -35.30 16.45
C ASP A 340 -76.15 -34.13 15.51
N GLY A 341 -76.97 -34.41 14.49
CA GLY A 341 -77.36 -33.46 13.45
C GLY A 341 -77.99 -34.10 12.19
N ASN A 342 -78.39 -33.28 11.22
CA ASN A 342 -78.93 -33.76 9.94
C ASN A 342 -77.79 -34.17 8.99
N LEU A 343 -77.65 -35.48 8.71
CA LEU A 343 -76.85 -35.96 7.57
C LEU A 343 -77.59 -35.62 6.28
N THR A 344 -77.17 -34.55 5.60
CA THR A 344 -77.76 -34.13 4.33
C THR A 344 -76.99 -34.75 3.18
N LEU A 345 -77.62 -35.66 2.45
CA LEU A 345 -77.06 -36.33 1.28
C LEU A 345 -77.76 -35.81 0.03
N ALA A 346 -76.99 -35.48 -1.00
CA ALA A 346 -77.56 -35.01 -2.26
C ALA A 346 -78.36 -36.12 -3.00
N ASP A 347 -78.01 -37.38 -2.74
CA ASP A 347 -78.57 -38.57 -3.40
C ASP A 347 -78.89 -39.69 -2.38
N THR A 348 -79.02 -40.93 -2.87
CA THR A 348 -79.45 -42.11 -2.11
C THR A 348 -78.51 -42.45 -0.95
N LEU A 349 -79.03 -42.46 0.27
CA LEU A 349 -78.41 -43.11 1.43
C LEU A 349 -78.61 -44.63 1.35
N ILE A 350 -77.53 -45.39 1.23
CA ILE A 350 -77.57 -46.85 1.27
C ILE A 350 -77.00 -47.31 2.61
N PHE A 351 -77.85 -47.85 3.50
CA PHE A 351 -77.39 -48.54 4.69
C PHE A 351 -76.97 -49.96 4.32
N GLY A 352 -75.66 -50.23 4.33
CA GLY A 352 -75.14 -51.59 4.32
C GLY A 352 -75.41 -52.25 5.67
N THR A 353 -76.16 -53.35 5.68
CA THR A 353 -76.29 -54.18 6.90
C THR A 353 -75.35 -55.37 6.78
N THR A 354 -74.61 -55.68 7.84
CA THR A 354 -73.95 -56.98 7.96
C THR A 354 -75.04 -58.05 8.02
N ALA A 355 -74.88 -59.14 7.25
CA ALA A 355 -75.90 -60.17 7.09
C ALA A 355 -76.48 -60.63 8.46
N GLY A 356 -77.75 -60.29 8.70
CA GLY A 356 -78.49 -60.73 9.89
C GLY A 356 -78.99 -59.64 10.85
N GLN A 357 -78.69 -58.36 10.60
CA GLN A 357 -79.28 -57.26 11.39
C GLN A 357 -80.19 -56.39 10.52
N THR A 358 -81.46 -56.25 10.93
CA THR A 358 -82.38 -55.27 10.34
C THR A 358 -81.96 -53.88 10.78
N SER A 359 -81.81 -52.95 9.82
CA SER A 359 -81.68 -51.51 10.10
C SER A 359 -82.80 -51.09 11.04
N ARG A 360 -82.42 -50.53 12.20
CA ARG A 360 -83.37 -49.84 13.08
C ARG A 360 -83.37 -48.36 12.77
#